data_AF-A0A9D6HMW8-F1
#
_entry.id   AF-A0A9D6HMW8-F1
#
_cell.length_a   1.000
_cell.length_b   1.000
_cell.length_c   1.000
_cell.angle_alpha   90.00
_cell.angle_beta   90.00
_cell.angle_gamma   90.00
#
_symmetry.space_group_name_H-M   'P 1'
#
loop_
_entity.id
_entity.type
_entity.pdbx_description
1 polymer ?
#
loop_
_entity_poly.entity_id
_entity_poly.type
_entity_poly.pdbx_seq_one_letter_code
_entity_poly.pdbx_strand_id
1 'polypeptide(L)'
;MGAILDLVESFWSGAVPPGQLWKPTGQTEEIAPGVFFLHAFANVTVVRTGAGLVLVDTSNYAAREKTFAAVRAIDPGPVHAAIYTHGHADHALGLPPFLSEARARGWPRPRIVGHRAVAARFDRYRLTRQHNALINARQFSIPPSWPDDYDYPDTVYDDTLRFTAGEVTLELHHARGETDDHTWIWWPERKILWTGDQFIWVAPNAGNPQKVQRYAAEWAASLRAMAACAPELLIPG
;
A
#
# COMPACT_ATOMS: atom_id res chain seq x y z
N MET A 1 23.95 3.19 3.96
CA MET A 1 22.94 2.12 4.00
C MET A 1 22.64 1.77 2.55
N GLY A 2 21.48 1.21 2.19
CA GLY A 2 21.10 1.13 0.77
C GLY A 2 20.62 2.49 0.24
N ALA A 3 20.42 2.60 -1.07
CA ALA A 3 20.13 3.87 -1.75
C ALA A 3 18.82 4.54 -1.28
N ILE A 4 17.78 3.77 -0.95
CA ILE A 4 16.50 4.26 -0.46
C ILE A 4 16.65 4.78 0.97
N LEU A 5 17.31 4.02 1.85
CA LEU A 5 17.56 4.47 3.21
C LEU A 5 18.47 5.71 3.25
N ASP A 6 19.48 5.79 2.38
CA ASP A 6 20.34 6.96 2.25
C ASP A 6 19.57 8.19 1.74
N LEU A 7 18.62 8.02 0.81
CA LEU A 7 17.73 9.08 0.35
C LEU A 7 16.82 9.60 1.48
N VAL A 8 16.24 8.69 2.28
CA VAL A 8 15.39 9.05 3.42
C VAL A 8 16.20 9.80 4.48
N GLU A 9 17.39 9.34 4.83
CA GLU A 9 18.26 10.02 5.80
C GLU A 9 18.70 11.40 5.29
N SER A 10 19.03 11.50 4.01
CA SER A 10 19.35 12.78 3.38
C SER A 10 18.17 13.75 3.42
N PHE A 11 16.94 13.25 3.26
CA PHE A 11 15.74 14.08 3.39
C PHE A 11 15.51 14.51 4.84
N TRP A 12 15.60 13.58 5.79
CA TRP A 12 15.37 13.82 7.21
C TRP A 12 16.36 14.83 7.80
N SER A 13 17.62 14.75 7.38
CA SER A 13 18.69 15.68 7.76
C SER A 13 18.64 17.04 7.03
N GLY A 14 17.72 17.20 6.07
CA GLY A 14 17.60 18.42 5.27
C GLY A 14 18.68 18.59 4.19
N ALA A 15 19.44 17.53 3.88
CA ALA A 15 20.47 17.54 2.85
C ALA A 15 19.89 17.55 1.41
N VAL A 16 18.65 17.08 1.23
CA VAL A 16 17.93 17.16 -0.06
C VAL A 16 16.57 17.86 0.08
N PRO A 17 16.12 18.60 -0.95
CA PRO A 17 14.82 19.25 -0.91
C PRO A 17 13.66 18.23 -1.01
N PRO A 18 12.47 18.53 -0.43
CA PRO A 18 11.34 17.59 -0.39
C PRO A 18 10.89 17.03 -1.73
N GLY A 19 10.98 17.82 -2.80
CA GLY A 19 10.55 17.41 -4.13
C GLY A 19 11.37 16.26 -4.76
N GLN A 20 12.50 15.87 -4.18
CA GLN A 20 13.26 14.70 -4.64
C GLN A 20 12.72 13.39 -4.06
N LEU A 21 12.14 13.43 -2.85
CA LEU A 21 11.63 12.23 -2.19
C LEU A 21 10.33 11.73 -2.82
N TRP A 22 9.53 12.62 -3.41
CA TRP A 22 8.23 12.26 -4.01
C TRP A 22 8.33 11.70 -5.43
N LYS A 23 9.55 11.65 -6.00
CA LYS A 23 9.75 11.12 -7.34
C LYS A 23 10.01 9.62 -7.25
N PRO A 24 9.11 8.76 -7.76
CA PRO A 24 9.32 7.32 -7.71
C PRO A 24 10.60 6.95 -8.45
N THR A 25 11.55 6.36 -7.76
CA THR A 25 12.83 5.94 -8.37
C THR A 25 12.71 4.60 -9.10
N GLY A 26 11.67 3.82 -8.79
CA GLY A 26 11.51 2.44 -9.28
C GLY A 26 12.53 1.48 -8.69
N GLN A 27 13.33 1.93 -7.71
CA GLN A 27 14.33 1.11 -7.06
C GLN A 27 13.68 0.17 -6.06
N THR A 28 14.30 -0.99 -5.92
CA THR A 28 13.94 -2.00 -4.92
C THR A 28 15.11 -2.17 -3.96
N GLU A 29 14.84 -2.26 -2.66
CA GLU A 29 15.86 -2.42 -1.63
C GLU A 29 15.38 -3.34 -0.52
N GLU A 30 16.25 -4.21 -0.03
CA GLU A 30 16.02 -4.93 1.24
C GLU A 30 16.29 -3.99 2.41
N ILE A 31 15.23 -3.36 2.93
CA ILE A 31 15.33 -2.35 4.00
C ILE A 31 15.44 -2.96 5.41
N ALA A 32 15.12 -4.25 5.53
CA ALA A 32 15.41 -5.08 6.68
C ALA A 32 15.35 -6.57 6.26
N PRO A 33 15.92 -7.53 7.01
CA PRO A 33 15.98 -8.93 6.56
C PRO A 33 14.62 -9.49 6.13
N GLY A 34 14.53 -9.96 4.89
CA GLY A 34 13.30 -10.49 4.29
C GLY A 34 12.20 -9.46 4.00
N VAL A 35 12.47 -8.16 4.14
CA VAL A 35 11.53 -7.05 3.89
C VAL A 35 12.11 -6.16 2.80
N PHE A 36 11.47 -6.18 1.64
CA PHE A 36 11.91 -5.44 0.46
C PHE A 36 10.94 -4.33 0.14
N PHE A 37 11.46 -3.14 -0.14
CA PHE A 37 10.68 -1.96 -0.45
C PHE A 37 10.90 -1.56 -1.90
N LEU A 38 9.82 -1.39 -2.64
CA LEU A 38 9.79 -0.83 -3.98
C LEU A 38 9.34 0.62 -3.91
N HIS A 39 10.26 1.55 -4.20
CA HIS A 39 9.96 2.97 -4.26
C HIS A 39 9.22 3.32 -5.55
N ALA A 40 7.90 3.40 -5.45
CA ALA A 40 6.98 3.63 -6.56
C ALA A 40 6.05 4.82 -6.26
N PHE A 41 5.08 5.09 -7.13
CA PHE A 41 4.16 6.23 -6.94
C PHE A 41 3.35 6.09 -5.64
N ALA A 42 2.78 4.90 -5.46
CA ALA A 42 2.46 4.31 -4.17
C ALA A 42 3.40 3.13 -4.01
N ASN A 43 4.05 3.06 -2.86
CA ASN A 43 5.06 2.09 -2.54
C ASN A 43 4.47 0.69 -2.39
N VAL A 44 5.33 -0.30 -2.60
CA VAL A 44 4.98 -1.71 -2.43
C VAL A 44 6.03 -2.34 -1.54
N THR A 45 5.61 -3.08 -0.52
CA THR A 45 6.52 -3.91 0.28
C THR A 45 6.33 -5.37 -0.04
N VAL A 46 7.42 -6.11 -0.18
CA VAL A 46 7.44 -7.58 -0.24
C VAL A 46 8.01 -8.11 1.05
N VAL A 47 7.25 -8.92 1.76
CA VAL A 47 7.69 -9.66 2.95
C VAL A 47 7.85 -11.13 2.56
N ARG A 48 9.07 -11.66 2.67
CA ARG A 48 9.31 -13.10 2.54
C ARG A 48 8.84 -13.82 3.80
N THR A 49 8.15 -14.93 3.60
CA THR A 49 7.65 -15.79 4.68
C THR A 49 7.83 -17.26 4.30
N GLY A 50 7.74 -18.16 5.27
CA GLY A 50 7.71 -19.61 5.03
C GLY A 50 6.51 -20.10 4.20
N ALA A 51 5.45 -19.28 4.01
CA ALA A 51 4.29 -19.63 3.20
C ALA A 51 4.32 -19.06 1.77
N GLY A 52 5.34 -18.26 1.44
CA GLY A 52 5.44 -17.49 0.19
C GLY A 52 5.52 -15.99 0.43
N LEU A 53 5.41 -15.20 -0.64
CA LEU A 53 5.52 -13.74 -0.54
C LEU A 53 4.21 -13.13 -0.04
N VAL A 54 4.31 -12.17 0.88
CA VAL A 54 3.21 -11.29 1.28
C VAL A 54 3.50 -9.90 0.74
N LEU A 55 2.57 -9.36 -0.04
CA LEU A 55 2.64 -7.99 -0.54
C LEU A 55 1.88 -7.06 0.41
N VAL A 56 2.47 -5.92 0.76
CA VAL A 56 1.75 -4.77 1.33
C VAL A 56 1.60 -3.76 0.21
N ASP A 57 0.35 -3.54 -0.19
CA ASP A 57 -0.07 -2.87 -1.41
C ASP A 57 0.50 -3.51 -2.69
N THR A 58 -0.01 -3.07 -3.84
CA THR A 58 0.22 -3.70 -5.15
C THR A 58 0.49 -2.70 -6.27
N SER A 59 0.59 -1.41 -5.96
CA SER A 59 0.68 -0.31 -6.92
C SER A 59 -0.59 -0.08 -7.77
N ASN A 60 -0.50 0.86 -8.70
CA ASN A 60 -1.58 1.20 -9.62
C ASN A 60 -1.61 0.27 -10.84
N TYR A 61 -2.77 0.25 -11.52
CA TYR A 61 -2.96 -0.56 -12.72
C TYR A 61 -1.92 -0.24 -13.81
N ALA A 62 -1.58 1.02 -14.08
CA ALA A 62 -0.64 1.38 -15.15
C ALA A 62 0.80 0.90 -14.89
N ALA A 63 1.20 0.78 -13.62
CA ALA A 63 2.52 0.35 -13.19
C ALA A 63 2.60 -1.16 -12.87
N ARG A 64 1.49 -1.92 -13.00
CA ARG A 64 1.39 -3.33 -12.58
C ARG A 64 2.48 -4.24 -13.15
N GLU A 65 2.82 -4.08 -14.43
CA GLU A 65 3.87 -4.91 -15.06
C GLU A 65 5.27 -4.60 -14.53
N LYS A 66 5.54 -3.32 -14.23
CA LYS A 66 6.81 -2.90 -13.61
C LYS A 66 6.92 -3.42 -12.19
N THR A 67 5.84 -3.30 -11.42
CA THR A 67 5.76 -3.85 -10.06
C THR A 67 5.93 -5.36 -10.07
N PHE A 68 5.24 -6.06 -10.97
CA PHE A 68 5.39 -7.50 -11.15
C PHE A 68 6.84 -7.89 -11.46
N ALA A 69 7.49 -7.23 -12.42
CA ALA A 69 8.88 -7.49 -12.77
C ALA A 69 9.82 -7.23 -11.58
N ALA A 70 9.61 -6.15 -10.83
CA ALA A 70 10.40 -5.83 -9.64
C ALA A 70 10.25 -6.90 -8.55
N VAL A 71 9.02 -7.31 -8.23
CA VAL A 71 8.76 -8.38 -7.25
C VAL A 71 9.39 -9.70 -7.69
N ARG A 72 9.34 -10.04 -8.98
CA ARG A 72 9.95 -11.26 -9.51
C ARG A 72 11.47 -11.23 -9.55
N ALA A 73 12.06 -10.04 -9.67
CA ALA A 73 13.51 -9.87 -9.52
C ALA A 73 13.97 -10.06 -8.07
N ILE A 74 13.12 -9.72 -7.09
CA ILE A 74 13.35 -10.05 -5.67
C ILE A 74 13.23 -11.56 -5.48
N ASP A 75 12.10 -12.14 -5.89
CA ASP A 75 11.79 -13.53 -5.60
C ASP A 75 10.80 -14.14 -6.64
N PRO A 76 11.18 -15.24 -7.32
CA PRO A 76 10.33 -15.90 -8.28
C PRO A 76 9.23 -16.79 -7.64
N GLY A 77 9.17 -16.86 -6.32
CA GLY A 77 8.22 -17.69 -5.56
C GLY A 77 6.76 -17.21 -5.60
N PRO A 78 5.82 -18.05 -5.13
CA PRO A 78 4.39 -17.73 -5.14
C PRO A 78 4.07 -16.56 -4.21
N VAL A 79 3.13 -15.71 -4.64
CA VAL A 79 2.52 -14.73 -3.74
C VAL A 79 1.44 -15.44 -2.93
N HIS A 80 1.63 -15.50 -1.62
CA HIS A 80 0.69 -16.10 -0.67
C HIS A 80 -0.51 -15.17 -0.42
N ALA A 81 -0.24 -13.88 -0.22
CA ALA A 81 -1.26 -12.88 0.05
C ALA A 81 -0.84 -11.48 -0.43
N ALA A 82 -1.84 -10.65 -0.72
CA ALA A 82 -1.71 -9.22 -0.86
C ALA A 82 -2.60 -8.54 0.20
N ILE A 83 -2.01 -7.67 1.00
CA ILE A 83 -2.70 -6.85 1.99
C ILE A 83 -2.86 -5.45 1.39
N TYR A 84 -4.09 -5.01 1.23
CA TYR A 84 -4.39 -3.61 0.89
C TYR A 84 -4.41 -2.78 2.17
N THR A 85 -3.53 -1.79 2.25
CA THR A 85 -3.60 -0.77 3.32
C THR A 85 -4.91 0.00 3.20
N HIS A 86 -5.34 0.31 1.97
CA HIS A 86 -6.65 0.88 1.67
C HIS A 86 -6.98 0.72 0.18
N GLY A 87 -8.25 0.94 -0.20
CA GLY A 87 -8.71 0.67 -1.56
C GLY A 87 -8.45 1.78 -2.58
N HIS A 88 -7.47 2.66 -2.38
CA HIS A 88 -7.13 3.63 -3.43
C HIS A 88 -6.57 2.94 -4.68
N ALA A 89 -6.80 3.59 -5.83
CA ALA A 89 -6.48 3.03 -7.15
C ALA A 89 -4.99 2.74 -7.35
N ASP A 90 -4.15 3.43 -6.60
CA ASP A 90 -2.70 3.33 -6.60
C ASP A 90 -2.13 2.32 -5.61
N HIS A 91 -2.94 1.79 -4.69
CA HIS A 91 -2.51 0.78 -3.72
C HIS A 91 -3.03 -0.61 -4.08
N ALA A 92 -4.23 -0.71 -4.65
CA ALA A 92 -4.95 -1.98 -4.72
C ALA A 92 -5.10 -2.59 -6.12
N LEU A 93 -4.54 -1.99 -7.18
CA LEU A 93 -4.92 -2.33 -8.57
C LEU A 93 -3.79 -2.95 -9.41
N GLY A 94 -2.63 -3.23 -8.82
CA GLY A 94 -1.52 -3.85 -9.54
C GLY A 94 -1.43 -5.38 -9.40
N LEU A 95 -2.42 -6.02 -8.78
CA LEU A 95 -2.47 -7.47 -8.57
C LEU A 95 -2.68 -8.34 -9.85
N PRO A 96 -3.30 -7.90 -10.96
CA PRO A 96 -3.67 -8.78 -12.08
C PRO A 96 -2.55 -9.68 -12.66
N PRO A 97 -1.29 -9.22 -12.84
CA PRO A 97 -0.20 -10.08 -13.32
C PRO A 97 0.10 -11.25 -12.37
N PHE A 98 0.03 -11.02 -11.06
CA PHE A 98 0.25 -12.06 -10.04
C PHE A 98 -0.86 -13.11 -10.04
N LEU A 99 -2.12 -12.69 -10.21
CA LEU A 99 -3.27 -13.61 -10.31
C LEU A 99 -3.21 -14.45 -11.58
N SER A 100 -2.79 -13.83 -12.68
CA SER A 100 -2.63 -14.52 -13.98
C SER A 100 -1.50 -15.55 -13.90
N GLU A 101 -0.38 -15.20 -13.28
CA GLU A 101 0.72 -16.13 -13.06
C GLU A 101 0.31 -17.31 -12.16
N ALA A 102 -0.39 -17.04 -11.05
CA ALA A 102 -0.85 -18.10 -10.15
C ALA A 102 -1.73 -19.11 -10.89
N ARG A 103 -2.66 -18.63 -11.73
CA ARG A 103 -3.49 -19.48 -12.58
C ARG A 103 -2.65 -20.28 -13.58
N ALA A 104 -1.73 -19.62 -14.28
CA ALA A 104 -0.91 -20.26 -15.31
C ALA A 104 0.03 -21.34 -14.76
N ARG A 105 0.55 -21.13 -13.54
CA ARG A 105 1.46 -22.07 -12.85
C ARG A 105 0.73 -23.11 -11.99
N GLY A 106 -0.58 -23.02 -11.85
CA GLY A 106 -1.35 -23.89 -10.94
C GLY A 106 -1.07 -23.65 -9.46
N TRP A 107 -0.60 -22.46 -9.10
CA TRP A 107 -0.43 -22.05 -7.70
C TRP A 107 -1.78 -21.66 -7.07
N PRO A 108 -1.91 -21.73 -5.74
CA PRO A 108 -3.03 -21.12 -5.04
C PRO A 108 -3.17 -19.65 -5.44
N ARG A 109 -4.41 -19.19 -5.62
CA ARG A 109 -4.69 -17.75 -5.82
C ARG A 109 -4.20 -17.00 -4.58
N PRO A 110 -3.43 -15.90 -4.72
CA PRO A 110 -3.11 -15.02 -3.61
C PRO A 110 -4.35 -14.59 -2.85
N ARG A 111 -4.34 -14.71 -1.52
CA ARG A 111 -5.40 -14.16 -0.67
C ARG A 111 -5.36 -12.64 -0.73
N ILE A 112 -6.52 -12.00 -0.81
CA ILE A 112 -6.62 -10.55 -0.82
C ILE A 112 -7.20 -10.11 0.51
N VAL A 113 -6.36 -9.48 1.33
CA VAL A 113 -6.69 -9.07 2.70
C VAL A 113 -6.92 -7.56 2.73
N GLY A 114 -8.01 -7.12 3.34
CA GLY A 114 -8.29 -5.69 3.49
C GLY A 114 -9.46 -5.44 4.43
N HIS A 115 -9.60 -4.20 4.90
CA HIS A 115 -10.78 -3.81 5.67
C HIS A 115 -12.05 -3.96 4.82
N ARG A 116 -13.19 -4.33 5.43
CA ARG A 116 -14.45 -4.57 4.72
C ARG A 116 -14.91 -3.39 3.84
N ALA A 117 -14.63 -2.16 4.26
CA ALA A 117 -15.02 -0.97 3.50
C ALA A 117 -14.23 -0.76 2.19
N VAL A 118 -13.15 -1.52 1.93
CA VAL A 118 -12.47 -1.55 0.62
C VAL A 118 -13.44 -2.00 -0.47
N ALA A 119 -14.25 -3.05 -0.21
CA ALA A 119 -15.23 -3.53 -1.17
C ALA A 119 -16.28 -2.45 -1.50
N ALA A 120 -16.80 -1.78 -0.46
CA ALA A 120 -17.75 -0.68 -0.62
C ALA A 120 -17.15 0.51 -1.39
N ARG A 121 -15.85 0.78 -1.24
CA ARG A 121 -15.13 1.77 -2.05
C ARG A 121 -15.10 1.38 -3.52
N PHE A 122 -14.77 0.12 -3.83
CA PHE A 122 -14.75 -0.36 -5.21
C PHE A 122 -16.13 -0.29 -5.87
N ASP A 123 -17.19 -0.63 -5.14
CA ASP A 123 -18.56 -0.45 -5.62
C ASP A 123 -18.86 1.02 -5.91
N ARG A 124 -18.49 1.93 -5.01
CA ARG A 124 -18.62 3.37 -5.22
C ARG A 124 -17.82 3.83 -6.44
N TYR A 125 -16.61 3.33 -6.64
CA TYR A 125 -15.80 3.67 -7.81
C TYR A 125 -16.41 3.22 -9.12
N ARG A 126 -17.03 2.04 -9.16
CA ARG A 126 -17.82 1.58 -10.32
C ARG A 126 -18.98 2.53 -10.60
N LEU A 127 -19.77 2.89 -9.57
CA LEU A 127 -20.91 3.81 -9.70
C LEU A 127 -20.50 5.22 -10.13
N THR A 128 -19.33 5.69 -9.69
CA THR A 128 -18.86 7.07 -9.89
C THR A 128 -17.71 7.19 -10.89
N ARG A 129 -17.49 6.16 -11.72
CA ARG A 129 -16.34 6.07 -12.62
C ARG A 129 -16.08 7.34 -13.42
N GLN A 130 -17.09 7.82 -14.15
CA GLN A 130 -16.96 8.99 -15.02
C GLN A 130 -16.56 10.25 -14.22
N HIS A 131 -17.11 10.38 -13.00
CA HIS A 131 -16.77 11.48 -12.10
C HIS A 131 -15.32 11.41 -11.64
N ASN A 132 -14.86 10.23 -11.21
CA ASN A 132 -13.47 10.03 -10.80
C ASN A 132 -12.48 10.28 -11.97
N ALA A 133 -12.82 9.82 -13.18
CA ALA A 133 -12.01 10.07 -14.38
C ALA A 133 -11.82 11.57 -14.65
N LEU A 134 -12.90 12.36 -14.55
CA LEU A 134 -12.86 13.81 -14.79
C LEU A 134 -12.13 14.58 -13.68
N ILE A 135 -12.30 14.20 -12.42
CA ILE A 135 -11.59 14.84 -11.31
C ILE A 135 -10.09 14.55 -11.39
N ASN A 136 -9.69 13.30 -11.61
CA ASN A 136 -8.28 12.95 -11.75
C ASN A 136 -7.64 13.60 -12.98
N ALA A 137 -8.36 13.70 -14.09
CA ALA A 137 -7.90 14.43 -15.27
C ALA A 137 -7.52 15.87 -14.95
N ARG A 138 -8.36 16.56 -14.15
CA ARG A 138 -8.09 17.94 -13.71
C ARG A 138 -6.95 18.01 -12.70
N GLN A 139 -6.93 17.12 -11.70
CA GLN A 139 -5.92 17.13 -10.65
C GLN A 139 -4.51 16.90 -11.19
N PHE A 140 -4.36 15.95 -12.12
CA PHE A 140 -3.06 15.52 -12.63
C PHE A 140 -2.74 16.07 -14.03
N SER A 141 -3.65 16.86 -14.62
CA SER A 141 -3.51 17.38 -15.99
C SER A 141 -3.27 16.28 -17.03
N ILE A 142 -4.09 15.22 -16.97
CA ILE A 142 -4.02 14.03 -17.84
C ILE A 142 -5.37 13.76 -18.52
N PRO A 143 -5.41 12.97 -19.61
CA PRO A 143 -6.69 12.54 -20.19
C PRO A 143 -7.56 11.77 -19.17
N PRO A 144 -8.89 11.90 -19.23
CA PRO A 144 -9.79 11.21 -18.30
C PRO A 144 -9.70 9.70 -18.50
N SER A 145 -9.36 9.02 -17.40
CA SER A 145 -9.31 7.57 -17.32
C SER A 145 -9.66 7.13 -15.92
N TRP A 146 -10.40 6.02 -15.81
CA TRP A 146 -10.67 5.38 -14.53
C TRP A 146 -10.86 3.87 -14.71
N PRO A 147 -10.34 3.04 -13.78
CA PRO A 147 -10.48 1.58 -13.82
C PRO A 147 -11.93 1.09 -13.82
N ASP A 148 -12.17 0.00 -14.55
CA ASP A 148 -13.48 -0.67 -14.63
C ASP A 148 -13.56 -1.94 -13.78
N ASP A 149 -12.39 -2.54 -13.50
CA ASP A 149 -12.29 -3.81 -12.79
C ASP A 149 -11.43 -3.70 -11.53
N TYR A 150 -11.79 -4.48 -10.52
CA TYR A 150 -11.22 -4.42 -9.18
C TYR A 150 -11.13 -5.83 -8.61
N ASP A 151 -9.99 -6.16 -8.04
CA ASP A 151 -9.78 -7.39 -7.29
C ASP A 151 -10.22 -7.18 -5.83
N TYR A 152 -11.40 -7.70 -5.47
CA TYR A 152 -11.97 -7.49 -4.14
C TYR A 152 -11.23 -8.31 -3.06
N PRO A 153 -11.11 -7.79 -1.82
CA PRO A 153 -10.68 -8.60 -0.69
C PRO A 153 -11.57 -9.83 -0.49
N ASP A 154 -10.94 -11.00 -0.34
CA ASP A 154 -11.59 -12.26 0.03
C ASP A 154 -11.42 -12.59 1.53
N THR A 155 -10.48 -11.92 2.19
CA THR A 155 -10.30 -11.92 3.64
C THR A 155 -10.58 -10.51 4.16
N VAL A 156 -11.74 -10.33 4.80
CA VAL A 156 -12.16 -9.03 5.36
C VAL A 156 -12.24 -9.06 6.88
N TYR A 157 -12.04 -7.88 7.48
CA TYR A 157 -12.20 -7.64 8.91
C TYR A 157 -12.72 -6.21 9.15
N ASP A 158 -13.10 -5.95 10.40
CA ASP A 158 -13.68 -4.69 10.84
C ASP A 158 -12.69 -3.87 11.67
N ASP A 159 -12.35 -4.30 12.89
CA ASP A 159 -11.48 -3.50 13.76
C ASP A 159 -10.00 -3.90 13.63
N THR A 160 -9.70 -5.17 13.87
CA THR A 160 -8.33 -5.70 13.84
C THR A 160 -8.28 -7.10 13.25
N LEU A 161 -7.18 -7.46 12.59
CA LEU A 161 -6.90 -8.82 12.15
C LEU A 161 -5.46 -9.21 12.49
N ARG A 162 -5.29 -10.34 13.18
CA ARG A 162 -3.99 -11.01 13.29
C ARG A 162 -3.80 -11.91 12.06
N PHE A 163 -2.99 -11.46 11.12
CA PHE A 163 -2.67 -12.18 9.89
C PHE A 163 -1.40 -13.01 10.06
N THR A 164 -1.43 -14.27 9.63
CA THR A 164 -0.27 -15.18 9.72
C THR A 164 0.07 -15.76 8.36
N ALA A 165 1.35 -15.75 8.00
CA ALA A 165 1.90 -16.42 6.83
C ALA A 165 3.25 -17.04 7.20
N GLY A 166 3.34 -18.37 7.26
CA GLY A 166 4.50 -19.06 7.79
C GLY A 166 4.77 -18.66 9.24
N GLU A 167 5.98 -18.22 9.51
CA GLU A 167 6.47 -17.68 10.79
C GLU A 167 6.10 -16.21 11.03
N VAL A 168 5.67 -15.49 9.99
CA VAL A 168 5.36 -14.06 10.09
C VAL A 168 3.95 -13.87 10.63
N THR A 169 3.83 -13.06 11.69
CA THR A 169 2.56 -12.60 12.23
C THR A 169 2.48 -11.08 12.18
N LEU A 170 1.45 -10.57 11.50
CA LEU A 170 1.19 -9.15 11.34
C LEU A 170 -0.15 -8.81 12.03
N GLU A 171 -0.20 -7.66 12.66
CA GLU A 171 -1.43 -7.10 13.20
C GLU A 171 -1.91 -5.98 12.29
N LEU A 172 -3.08 -6.15 11.68
CA LEU A 172 -3.72 -5.13 10.86
C LEU A 172 -4.73 -4.41 11.73
N HIS A 173 -4.63 -3.08 11.79
CA HIS A 173 -5.45 -2.22 12.65
C HIS A 173 -6.20 -1.21 11.79
N HIS A 174 -7.52 -1.36 11.72
CA HIS A 174 -8.36 -0.40 11.02
C HIS A 174 -8.27 0.96 11.72
N ALA A 175 -8.10 2.00 10.92
CA ALA A 175 -8.23 3.36 11.39
C ALA A 175 -8.70 4.24 10.24
N ARG A 176 -9.72 5.07 10.47
CA ARG A 176 -10.08 6.11 9.50
C ARG A 176 -8.99 7.17 9.47
N GLY A 177 -8.71 7.70 8.29
CA GLY A 177 -7.79 8.82 8.15
C GLY A 177 -7.83 9.34 6.72
N GLU A 178 -6.87 8.92 5.91
CA GLU A 178 -6.88 9.24 4.49
C GLU A 178 -8.16 8.73 3.81
N THR A 179 -8.59 7.54 4.21
CA THR A 179 -9.82 6.93 3.77
C THR A 179 -10.61 6.33 4.93
N ASP A 180 -11.86 5.93 4.66
CA ASP A 180 -12.74 5.23 5.61
C ASP A 180 -12.39 3.74 5.82
N ASP A 181 -11.59 3.18 4.91
CA ASP A 181 -11.21 1.78 4.84
C ASP A 181 -9.73 1.52 5.13
N HIS A 182 -9.03 2.51 5.70
CA HIS A 182 -7.59 2.45 5.89
C HIS A 182 -7.19 1.49 7.03
N THR A 183 -6.06 0.81 6.83
CA THR A 183 -5.38 0.00 7.83
C THR A 183 -3.89 0.33 7.89
N TRP A 184 -3.37 0.36 9.10
CA TRP A 184 -1.94 0.30 9.36
C TRP A 184 -1.57 -1.10 9.87
N ILE A 185 -0.33 -1.52 9.62
CA ILE A 185 0.14 -2.88 9.87
C ILE A 185 1.30 -2.83 10.83
N TRP A 186 1.24 -3.64 11.88
CA TRP A 186 2.27 -3.74 12.90
C TRP A 186 2.87 -5.14 12.94
N TRP A 187 4.19 -5.21 12.89
CA TRP A 187 4.96 -6.42 13.15
C TRP A 187 5.67 -6.29 14.52
N PRO A 188 5.04 -6.75 15.62
CA PRO A 188 5.56 -6.54 16.97
C PRO A 188 6.93 -7.17 17.19
N GLU A 189 7.15 -8.38 16.70
CA GLU A 189 8.40 -9.13 16.92
C GLU A 189 9.63 -8.43 16.31
N ARG A 190 9.41 -7.59 15.30
CA ARG A 190 10.47 -6.84 14.60
C ARG A 190 10.37 -5.34 14.70
N LYS A 191 9.35 -4.84 15.40
CA LYS A 191 9.01 -3.43 15.53
C LYS A 191 8.94 -2.68 14.19
N ILE A 192 8.34 -3.31 13.18
CA ILE A 192 8.15 -2.71 11.85
C ILE A 192 6.69 -2.29 11.69
N LEU A 193 6.51 -1.05 11.23
CA LEU A 193 5.20 -0.44 11.05
C LEU A 193 5.00 -0.04 9.59
N TRP A 194 3.94 -0.55 8.95
CA TRP A 194 3.43 0.00 7.69
C TRP A 194 2.29 0.95 7.98
N THR A 195 2.41 2.17 7.49
CA THR A 195 1.45 3.24 7.80
C THR A 195 0.42 3.47 6.69
N GLY A 196 0.61 2.85 5.52
CA GLY A 196 -0.06 3.26 4.29
C GLY A 196 0.01 4.79 4.13
N ASP A 197 -1.07 5.37 3.64
CA ASP A 197 -1.15 6.83 3.50
C ASP A 197 -1.49 7.60 4.79
N GLN A 198 -1.48 6.95 5.96
CA GLN A 198 -1.61 7.70 7.22
C GLN A 198 -0.34 8.51 7.52
N PHE A 199 0.82 8.06 7.06
CA PHE A 199 2.03 8.88 7.08
C PHE A 199 2.56 9.02 5.66
N ILE A 200 2.60 10.25 5.19
CA ILE A 200 3.21 10.64 3.92
C ILE A 200 4.15 11.81 4.17
N TRP A 201 5.12 12.02 3.27
CA TRP A 201 6.15 13.06 3.40
C TRP A 201 5.66 14.49 3.12
N VAL A 202 4.37 14.72 3.27
CA VAL A 202 3.68 16.01 3.13
C VAL A 202 2.61 16.15 4.20
N ALA A 203 2.17 17.39 4.44
CA ALA A 203 1.04 17.62 5.33
C ALA A 203 -0.21 16.85 4.81
N PRO A 204 -0.92 16.12 5.67
CA PRO A 204 -2.13 15.40 5.29
C PRO A 204 -3.15 16.30 4.58
N ASN A 205 -3.58 15.90 3.38
CA ASN A 205 -4.66 16.57 2.68
C ASN A 205 -5.99 16.09 3.25
N ALA A 206 -6.54 16.73 4.28
CA ALA A 206 -7.79 16.32 4.94
C ALA A 206 -9.06 16.52 4.07
N GLY A 207 -8.92 17.07 2.86
CA GLY A 207 -10.00 17.25 1.91
C GLY A 207 -9.66 18.30 0.86
N ASN A 208 -10.24 18.16 -0.32
CA ASN A 208 -10.24 19.21 -1.33
C ASN A 208 -11.64 19.38 -1.92
N PRO A 209 -11.98 20.52 -2.54
CA PRO A 209 -13.33 20.81 -3.00
C PRO A 209 -13.90 19.82 -4.04
N GLN A 210 -13.08 18.95 -4.62
CA GLN A 210 -13.45 18.03 -5.67
C GLN A 210 -13.46 16.56 -5.23
N LYS A 211 -13.03 16.23 -4.00
CA LYS A 211 -12.96 14.85 -3.49
C LYS A 211 -13.70 14.70 -2.17
N VAL A 212 -13.91 13.45 -1.78
CA VAL A 212 -14.53 13.10 -0.49
C VAL A 212 -13.75 13.73 0.66
N GLN A 213 -14.48 14.23 1.66
CA GLN A 213 -13.88 14.73 2.88
C GLN A 213 -13.24 13.57 3.66
N ARG A 214 -12.06 13.82 4.24
CA ARG A 214 -11.30 12.83 5.00
C ARG A 214 -11.45 13.00 6.51
N TYR A 215 -10.81 12.13 7.29
CA TYR A 215 -11.09 11.94 8.71
C TYR A 215 -9.97 12.50 9.59
N ALA A 216 -9.82 13.82 9.64
CA ALA A 216 -8.66 14.46 10.27
C ALA A 216 -8.46 14.11 11.76
N ALA A 217 -9.55 14.01 12.54
CA ALA A 217 -9.47 13.69 13.96
C ALA A 217 -9.07 12.22 14.19
N GLU A 218 -9.69 11.30 13.45
CA GLU A 218 -9.34 9.88 13.48
C GLU A 218 -7.92 9.63 12.96
N TRP A 219 -7.49 10.38 11.95
CA TRP A 219 -6.12 10.34 11.44
C TRP A 219 -5.11 10.76 12.53
N ALA A 220 -5.38 11.84 13.26
CA ALA A 220 -4.51 12.23 14.37
C ALA A 220 -4.46 11.17 15.48
N ALA A 221 -5.58 10.49 15.74
CA ALA A 221 -5.63 9.38 16.69
C ALA A 221 -4.84 8.15 16.19
N SER A 222 -4.92 7.81 14.90
CA SER A 222 -4.19 6.70 14.30
C SER A 222 -2.68 6.92 14.37
N LEU A 223 -2.21 8.14 14.10
CA LEU A 223 -0.79 8.52 14.24
C LEU A 223 -0.28 8.38 15.67
N ARG A 224 -1.11 8.70 16.68
CA ARG A 224 -0.74 8.48 18.09
C ARG A 224 -0.69 7.00 18.46
N ALA A 225 -1.62 6.19 17.95
CA ALA A 225 -1.62 4.74 18.17
C ALA A 225 -0.37 4.10 17.55
N MET A 226 -0.06 4.46 16.30
CA MET A 226 1.15 4.03 15.59
C MET A 226 2.43 4.42 16.33
N ALA A 227 2.53 5.66 16.84
CA ALA A 227 3.68 6.11 17.62
C ALA A 227 3.83 5.34 18.95
N ALA A 228 2.72 4.94 19.58
CA ALA A 228 2.75 4.17 20.83
C ALA A 228 3.31 2.75 20.65
N CYS A 229 3.33 2.21 19.43
CA CYS A 229 4.02 0.95 19.12
C CYS A 229 5.55 1.05 19.22
N ALA A 230 6.12 2.26 19.24
CA ALA A 230 7.56 2.53 19.23
C ALA A 230 8.31 1.75 18.12
N PRO A 231 7.95 1.97 16.83
CA PRO A 231 8.58 1.29 15.71
C PRO A 231 10.07 1.64 15.60
N GLU A 232 10.88 0.65 15.22
CA GLU A 232 12.27 0.85 14.83
C GLU A 232 12.41 1.10 13.31
N LEU A 233 11.40 0.69 12.54
CA LEU A 233 11.29 0.96 11.10
C LEU A 233 9.85 1.33 10.75
N LEU A 234 9.69 2.47 10.08
CA LEU A 234 8.40 2.98 9.60
C LEU A 234 8.41 2.98 8.07
N ILE A 235 7.39 2.36 7.47
CA ILE A 235 7.27 2.17 6.02
C ILE A 235 5.97 2.86 5.55
N PRO A 236 6.05 3.94 4.76
CA PRO A 236 4.87 4.60 4.19
C PRO A 236 4.28 3.81 3.02
N GLY A 237 3.01 4.14 2.71
CA GLY A 237 2.29 3.68 1.53
C GLY A 237 2.85 4.22 0.22
#